data_AF-A0A3P9K5A1-F1
#
_entry.id   AF-A0A3P9K5A1-F1
#
_cell.length_a   1.000
_cell.length_b   1.000
_cell.length_c   1.000
_cell.angle_alpha   90.00
_cell.angle_beta   90.00
_cell.angle_gamma   90.00
#
_symmetry.space_group_name_H-M   'P 1'
#
loop_
_entity.id
_entity.type
_entity.pdbx_description
1 polymer ?
#
loop_
_entity_poly.entity_id
_entity_poly.type
_entity_poly.pdbx_seq_one_letter_code
_entity_poly.pdbx_strand_id
1 'polypeptide(L)'
;LQEFISISVQDPKLHKEDIWNTYVDYEICLQTNSMCFRKTRSCVRRRYSEFVWLRHCLEQNALVLNVPKLPSWNPFFNLKNEDQVTKRMKGLQEFLEKWVPLLLSDSKLHLFLQSGLSITKIMKCSLGKTKYTVAEAIQRSSNYAFNGEVTSQFPSQPTKSLI
;
A
#
# COMPACT_ATOMS: atom_id res chain seq x y z
N LEU A 1 24.19 3.41 -14.72
CA LEU A 1 22.79 3.92 -14.68
C LEU A 1 22.56 4.49 -13.29
N GLN A 2 21.97 5.67 -13.18
CA GLN A 2 21.65 6.27 -11.89
C GLN A 2 20.48 5.51 -11.24
N GLU A 3 20.54 5.27 -9.93
CA GLU A 3 19.44 4.67 -9.18
C GLU A 3 18.26 5.64 -9.13
N PHE A 4 17.03 5.15 -9.30
CA PHE A 4 15.81 5.93 -9.21
C PHE A 4 14.68 5.16 -8.53
N ILE A 5 13.82 5.91 -7.85
CA ILE A 5 12.55 5.44 -7.27
C ILE A 5 11.49 6.44 -7.72
N SER A 6 10.54 5.99 -8.54
CA SER A 6 9.42 6.80 -9.00
C SER A 6 8.13 6.22 -8.44
N ILE A 7 7.32 7.08 -7.82
CA ILE A 7 6.04 6.72 -7.19
C ILE A 7 4.98 7.67 -7.72
N SER A 8 3.85 7.12 -8.14
CA SER A 8 2.63 7.89 -8.43
C SER A 8 1.48 7.43 -7.56
N VAL A 9 0.60 8.36 -7.19
CA VAL A 9 -0.69 8.04 -6.57
C VAL A 9 -1.79 8.59 -7.48
N GLN A 10 -2.65 7.69 -7.97
CA GLN A 10 -3.54 7.96 -9.08
C GLN A 10 -4.86 7.18 -8.97
N ASP A 11 -5.73 7.33 -9.96
CA ASP A 11 -6.97 6.56 -10.15
C ASP A 11 -7.79 6.38 -8.86
N PRO A 12 -8.33 7.48 -8.29
CA PRO A 12 -9.17 7.38 -7.11
C PRO A 12 -10.44 6.60 -7.43
N LYS A 13 -10.74 5.54 -6.66
CA LYS A 13 -11.98 4.76 -6.82
C LYS A 13 -12.83 4.82 -5.57
N LEU A 14 -14.11 5.14 -5.79
CA LEU A 14 -15.14 5.10 -4.75
C LEU A 14 -15.68 3.67 -4.64
N HIS A 15 -15.49 3.06 -3.48
CA HIS A 15 -16.06 1.77 -3.13
C HIS A 15 -17.31 1.99 -2.30
N LYS A 16 -18.40 1.31 -2.68
CA LYS A 16 -19.67 1.31 -1.96
C LYS A 16 -20.00 -0.13 -1.64
N GLU A 17 -19.54 -0.60 -0.49
CA GLU A 17 -19.98 -1.90 0.03
C GLU A 17 -21.37 -1.73 0.67
N ASP A 18 -21.53 -0.76 1.57
CA ASP A 18 -22.80 -0.38 2.22
C ASP A 18 -22.77 1.11 2.66
N ILE A 19 -23.88 1.63 3.21
CA ILE A 19 -24.01 3.03 3.70
C ILE A 19 -22.86 3.43 4.64
N TRP A 20 -22.42 2.50 5.49
CA TRP A 20 -21.35 2.72 6.48
C TRP A 20 -19.95 2.37 5.97
N ASN A 21 -19.85 1.59 4.89
CA ASN A 21 -18.60 1.05 4.36
C ASN A 21 -18.20 1.72 3.03
N THR A 22 -18.63 2.96 2.83
CA THR A 22 -18.23 3.75 1.66
C THR A 22 -16.85 4.37 1.89
N TYR A 23 -15.89 4.11 1.01
CA TYR A 23 -14.55 4.67 1.10
C TYR A 23 -13.94 4.94 -0.28
N VAL A 24 -12.90 5.77 -0.31
CA VAL A 24 -12.07 5.98 -1.51
C VAL A 24 -10.70 5.37 -1.26
N ASP A 25 -10.24 4.60 -2.23
CA ASP A 25 -8.86 4.17 -2.32
C ASP A 25 -8.16 4.80 -3.54
N TYR A 26 -6.84 4.69 -3.54
CA TYR A 26 -5.98 5.22 -4.58
C TYR A 26 -5.07 4.11 -5.09
N GLU A 27 -4.80 4.11 -6.38
CA GLU A 27 -3.74 3.29 -6.94
C GLU A 27 -2.39 3.93 -6.64
N ILE A 28 -1.48 3.16 -6.07
CA ILE A 28 -0.07 3.53 -5.90
C ILE A 28 0.71 2.70 -6.90
N CYS A 29 1.42 3.35 -7.81
CA CYS A 29 2.35 2.69 -8.72
C CYS A 29 3.79 3.07 -8.40
N LEU A 30 4.64 2.05 -8.28
CA LEU A 30 6.07 2.17 -8.03
C LEU A 30 6.83 1.64 -9.24
N GLN A 31 7.81 2.41 -9.71
CA GLN A 31 8.81 1.99 -10.69
C GLN A 31 10.21 2.35 -10.19
N THR A 32 11.12 1.39 -10.20
CA THR A 32 12.47 1.58 -9.66
C THR A 32 13.46 0.59 -10.27
N ASN A 33 14.74 0.96 -10.28
CA ASN A 33 15.87 0.05 -10.51
C ASN A 33 16.67 -0.24 -9.23
N SER A 34 16.19 0.22 -8.07
CA SER A 34 16.87 0.03 -6.79
C SER A 34 16.77 -1.42 -6.31
N MET A 35 17.90 -1.94 -5.81
CA MET A 35 17.98 -3.30 -5.27
C MET A 35 17.28 -3.44 -3.91
N CYS A 36 16.90 -2.33 -3.28
CA CYS A 36 16.10 -2.34 -2.05
C CYS A 36 14.68 -2.88 -2.28
N PHE A 37 14.17 -2.84 -3.52
CA PHE A 37 12.83 -3.33 -3.84
C PHE A 37 12.88 -4.70 -4.50
N ARG A 38 11.94 -5.57 -4.10
CA ARG A 38 11.88 -6.93 -4.63
C ARG A 38 11.39 -6.97 -6.08
N LYS A 39 10.46 -6.06 -6.42
CA LYS A 39 9.96 -5.85 -7.78
C LYS A 39 10.40 -4.49 -8.30
N THR A 40 10.79 -4.43 -9.57
CA THR A 40 11.10 -3.19 -10.28
C THR A 40 9.85 -2.37 -10.60
N ARG A 41 8.69 -3.03 -10.69
CA ARG A 41 7.37 -2.42 -10.88
C ARG A 41 6.32 -3.08 -10.00
N SER A 42 5.48 -2.29 -9.36
CA SER A 42 4.29 -2.75 -8.64
C SER A 42 3.20 -1.70 -8.65
N CYS A 43 1.94 -2.12 -8.72
CA CYS A 43 0.79 -1.25 -8.48
C CYS A 43 -0.15 -1.92 -7.47
N VAL A 44 -0.52 -1.17 -6.44
CA VAL A 44 -1.37 -1.62 -5.32
C VAL A 44 -2.43 -0.57 -5.02
N ARG A 45 -3.55 -0.96 -4.44
CA ARG A 45 -4.58 -0.02 -4.02
C ARG A 45 -4.60 0.15 -2.51
N ARG A 46 -4.63 1.39 -2.04
CA ARG A 46 -4.62 1.73 -0.60
C ARG A 46 -5.59 2.87 -0.30
N ARG A 47 -6.30 2.76 0.82
CA ARG A 47 -7.17 3.84 1.32
C ARG A 47 -6.44 4.74 2.31
N TYR A 48 -6.93 5.96 2.51
CA TYR A 48 -6.30 6.96 3.38
C TYR A 48 -6.00 6.46 4.81
N SER A 49 -6.91 5.68 5.42
CA SER A 49 -6.68 5.16 6.77
C SER A 49 -5.51 4.18 6.87
N GLU A 50 -5.15 3.50 5.77
CA GLU A 50 -3.96 2.66 5.72
C GLU A 50 -2.67 3.50 5.66
N PHE A 51 -2.69 4.67 5.02
CA PHE A 51 -1.58 5.63 5.10
C PHE A 51 -1.41 6.20 6.50
N VAL A 52 -2.51 6.46 7.21
CA VAL A 52 -2.46 6.88 8.63
C VAL A 52 -1.79 5.82 9.48
N TRP A 53 -2.15 4.55 9.28
CA TRP A 53 -1.47 3.43 9.93
C TRP A 53 0.03 3.39 9.57
N LEU A 54 0.37 3.52 8.29
CA LEU A 54 1.77 3.51 7.84
C LEU A 54 2.55 4.62 8.55
N ARG A 55 2.04 5.86 8.52
CA ARG A 55 2.62 7.01 9.22
C ARG A 55 2.84 6.73 10.70
N HIS A 56 1.85 6.15 11.39
CA HIS A 56 2.00 5.79 12.79
C HIS A 56 3.13 4.77 13.01
N CYS A 57 3.23 3.74 12.16
CA CYS A 57 4.36 2.82 12.21
C CYS A 57 5.72 3.52 12.01
N LEU A 58 5.77 4.56 11.17
CA LEU A 58 6.99 5.35 10.96
C LEU A 58 7.36 6.19 12.18
N GLU A 59 6.38 6.79 12.86
CA GLU A 59 6.62 7.57 14.08
C GLU A 59 7.20 6.73 15.22
N GLN A 60 6.83 5.45 15.30
CA GLN A 60 7.35 4.53 16.33
C GLN A 60 8.76 4.02 16.02
N ASN A 61 9.20 4.07 14.75
CA ASN A 61 10.58 3.75 14.40
C ASN A 61 11.45 4.99 14.68
N ALA A 62 12.24 4.95 15.76
CA ALA A 62 13.07 6.04 16.30
C ALA A 62 14.15 6.63 15.35
N LEU A 63 14.15 6.26 14.07
CA LEU A 63 15.09 6.72 13.04
C LEU A 63 14.60 7.96 12.29
N VAL A 64 13.35 8.38 12.50
CA VAL A 64 12.72 9.44 11.72
C VAL A 64 12.52 10.71 12.55
N LEU A 65 13.45 11.65 12.46
CA LEU A 65 13.40 12.88 13.26
C LEU A 65 12.30 13.89 12.85
N ASN A 66 11.54 13.70 11.76
CA ASN A 66 10.49 14.64 11.35
C ASN A 66 9.52 14.02 10.32
N VAL A 67 8.55 13.19 10.73
CA VAL A 67 7.54 12.57 9.82
C VAL A 67 6.70 13.63 9.10
N PRO A 68 6.70 13.75 7.74
CA PRO A 68 5.66 14.45 7.01
C PRO A 68 4.26 14.24 7.53
N LYS A 69 3.60 15.38 7.67
CA LYS A 69 2.17 15.43 7.90
C LYS A 69 1.53 14.81 6.65
N LEU A 70 0.75 13.75 6.85
CA LEU A 70 -0.23 13.37 5.83
C LEU A 70 -1.13 14.58 5.57
N PRO A 71 -1.77 14.68 4.38
CA PRO A 71 -2.82 15.66 4.19
C PRO A 71 -3.80 15.56 5.37
N SER A 72 -4.09 16.70 5.99
CA SER A 72 -4.75 16.73 7.30
C SER A 72 -6.03 15.89 7.29
N TRP A 73 -6.27 15.17 8.39
CA TRP A 73 -7.54 14.50 8.58
C TRP A 73 -8.64 15.58 8.57
N ASN A 74 -9.42 15.61 7.50
CA ASN A 74 -10.52 16.54 7.33
C ASN A 74 -11.81 15.86 7.81
N PRO A 75 -12.41 16.27 8.95
CA PRO A 75 -13.66 15.68 9.43
C PRO A 75 -14.83 15.95 8.47
N PHE A 76 -14.71 16.96 7.59
CA PHE A 76 -15.69 17.29 6.55
C PHE A 76 -15.27 16.79 5.17
N PHE A 77 -14.46 15.72 5.11
CA PHE A 77 -14.03 15.17 3.84
C PHE A 77 -15.21 14.59 3.06
N ASN A 78 -15.51 15.15 1.90
CA ASN A 78 -16.54 14.62 1.03
C ASN A 78 -15.93 13.71 -0.03
N LEU A 79 -16.21 12.40 0.08
CA LEU A 79 -15.73 11.36 -0.85
C LEU A 79 -16.21 11.56 -2.31
N LYS A 80 -17.25 12.37 -2.52
CA LYS A 80 -17.79 12.71 -3.85
C LYS A 80 -17.26 14.03 -4.40
N ASN A 81 -16.52 14.80 -3.60
CA ASN A 81 -15.93 16.05 -4.06
C ASN A 81 -14.57 15.75 -4.70
N GLU A 82 -14.51 15.88 -6.03
CA GLU A 82 -13.32 15.55 -6.83
C GLU A 82 -12.10 16.40 -6.46
N ASP A 83 -12.28 17.68 -6.11
CA ASP A 83 -11.18 18.55 -5.67
C ASP A 83 -10.57 18.08 -4.36
N GLN A 84 -11.41 17.70 -3.38
CA GLN A 84 -10.93 17.16 -2.11
C GLN A 84 -10.22 15.82 -2.30
N VAL A 85 -10.78 14.93 -3.14
CA VAL A 85 -10.18 13.63 -3.48
C VAL A 85 -8.83 13.81 -4.17
N THR A 86 -8.73 14.73 -5.13
CA THR A 86 -7.51 15.04 -5.87
C THR A 86 -6.46 15.70 -4.97
N LYS A 87 -6.86 16.63 -4.11
CA LYS A 87 -5.95 17.27 -3.13
C LYS A 87 -5.37 16.25 -2.17
N ARG A 88 -6.21 15.31 -1.68
CA ARG A 88 -5.73 14.20 -0.85
C ARG A 88 -4.77 13.31 -1.62
N MET A 89 -5.10 12.93 -2.85
CA MET A 89 -4.24 12.11 -3.73
C MET A 89 -2.84 12.71 -3.89
N LYS A 90 -2.76 14.02 -4.21
CA LYS A 90 -1.48 14.74 -4.33
C LYS A 90 -0.68 14.71 -3.02
N GLY A 91 -1.33 15.00 -1.89
CA GLY A 91 -0.65 14.94 -0.59
C GLY A 91 -0.20 13.53 -0.18
N LEU A 92 -0.89 12.48 -0.64
CA LEU A 92 -0.45 11.09 -0.45
C LEU A 92 0.77 10.75 -1.32
N GLN A 93 0.84 11.26 -2.55
CA GLN A 93 2.01 11.11 -3.41
C GLN A 93 3.23 11.81 -2.81
N GLU A 94 3.10 13.09 -2.45
CA GLU A 94 4.17 13.87 -1.82
C GLU A 94 4.69 13.19 -0.53
N PHE A 95 3.78 12.60 0.26
CA PHE A 95 4.14 11.82 1.44
C PHE A 95 5.04 10.62 1.09
N LEU A 96 4.67 9.83 0.08
CA LEU A 96 5.44 8.65 -0.32
C LEU A 96 6.78 9.03 -0.97
N GLU A 97 6.78 9.98 -1.90
CA GLU A 97 8.00 10.44 -2.57
C GLU A 97 9.06 10.91 -1.57
N LYS A 98 8.63 11.58 -0.49
CA LYS A 98 9.53 12.05 0.56
C LYS A 98 10.01 10.92 1.49
N TRP A 99 9.16 9.95 1.82
CA TRP A 99 9.44 8.96 2.86
C TRP A 99 10.06 7.67 2.38
N VAL A 100 9.69 7.21 1.19
CA VAL A 100 10.13 5.90 0.71
C VAL A 100 11.66 5.77 0.63
N PRO A 101 12.41 6.75 0.09
CA PRO A 101 13.87 6.68 0.06
C PRO A 101 14.53 6.58 1.44
N LEU A 102 13.87 7.04 2.50
CA LEU A 102 14.41 7.06 3.87
C LEU A 102 14.16 5.75 4.63
N LEU A 103 13.31 4.86 4.09
CA LEU A 103 12.75 3.72 4.81
C LEU A 103 12.89 2.42 4.04
N LEU A 104 13.93 2.34 3.21
CA LEU A 104 14.19 1.20 2.33
C LEU A 104 14.48 -0.12 3.07
N SER A 105 14.73 -0.08 4.38
CA SER A 105 14.89 -1.28 5.21
C SER A 105 13.60 -1.74 5.90
N ASP A 106 12.52 -0.95 5.89
CA ASP A 106 11.29 -1.31 6.60
C ASP A 106 10.41 -2.27 5.78
N SER A 107 10.29 -3.51 6.27
CA SER A 107 9.47 -4.54 5.63
C SER A 107 7.98 -4.18 5.52
N LYS A 108 7.43 -3.39 6.46
CA LYS A 108 6.04 -2.92 6.40
C LYS A 108 5.82 -1.98 5.23
N LEU A 109 6.81 -1.14 4.91
CA LEU A 109 6.76 -0.25 3.75
C LEU A 109 6.76 -1.05 2.45
N HIS A 110 7.66 -2.03 2.32
CA HIS A 110 7.72 -2.90 1.15
C HIS A 110 6.43 -3.67 0.94
N LEU A 111 5.85 -4.23 1.99
CA LEU A 111 4.56 -4.90 1.92
C LEU A 111 3.43 -3.93 1.56
N PHE A 112 3.46 -2.71 2.09
CA PHE A 112 2.46 -1.69 1.79
C PHE A 112 2.46 -1.32 0.30
N LEU A 113 3.64 -1.16 -0.32
CA LEU A 113 3.81 -0.71 -1.71
C LEU A 113 3.77 -1.84 -2.74
N GLN A 114 4.16 -3.06 -2.37
CA GLN A 114 4.38 -4.16 -3.34
C GLN A 114 3.48 -5.38 -3.12
N SER A 115 2.58 -5.34 -2.13
CA SER A 115 1.62 -6.43 -1.87
C SER A 115 0.19 -5.94 -1.69
N GLY A 116 -0.78 -6.80 -2.05
CA GLY A 116 -2.21 -6.59 -1.81
C GLY A 116 -2.66 -7.00 -0.39
N LEU A 117 -1.73 -7.17 0.56
CA LEU A 117 -2.08 -7.60 1.92
C LEU A 117 -2.80 -6.49 2.69
N SER A 118 -3.82 -6.86 3.49
CA SER A 118 -4.43 -5.96 4.47
C SER A 118 -3.44 -5.60 5.58
N ILE A 119 -3.66 -4.46 6.25
CA ILE A 119 -2.81 -3.99 7.35
C ILE A 119 -2.54 -5.06 8.41
N THR A 120 -3.58 -5.80 8.82
CA THR A 120 -3.43 -6.89 9.81
C THR A 120 -2.49 -8.00 9.30
N LYS A 121 -2.57 -8.34 8.02
CA LYS A 121 -1.67 -9.34 7.40
C LYS A 121 -0.26 -8.80 7.24
N ILE A 122 -0.09 -7.50 6.92
CA ILE A 122 1.22 -6.85 6.88
C ILE A 122 1.90 -6.93 8.24
N MET A 123 1.19 -6.54 9.31
CA MET A 123 1.71 -6.60 10.69
C MET A 123 2.10 -8.02 11.11
N LYS A 124 1.26 -9.02 10.81
CA LYS A 124 1.61 -10.41 11.10
C LYS A 124 2.82 -10.86 10.31
N CYS A 125 2.92 -10.50 9.03
CA CYS A 125 4.02 -10.90 8.16
C CYS A 125 5.35 -10.27 8.56
N SER A 126 5.36 -8.97 8.89
CA SER A 126 6.57 -8.27 9.35
C SER A 126 7.10 -8.81 10.68
N LEU A 127 6.23 -9.39 11.52
CA LEU A 127 6.60 -10.05 12.78
C LEU A 127 6.92 -11.55 12.62
N GLY A 128 6.94 -12.09 11.39
CA GLY A 128 7.16 -13.53 11.16
C GLY A 128 6.02 -14.44 11.63
N LYS A 129 4.82 -13.89 11.85
CA LYS A 129 3.62 -14.61 12.34
C LYS A 129 2.71 -15.10 11.20
N THR A 130 3.24 -15.24 9.99
CA THR A 130 2.54 -15.79 8.81
C THR A 130 3.25 -17.04 8.31
N LYS A 131 2.55 -17.88 7.55
CA LYS A 131 3.12 -19.07 6.90
C LYS A 131 4.04 -18.76 5.71
N TYR A 132 4.17 -17.48 5.36
CA TYR A 132 4.95 -16.97 4.25
C TYR A 132 5.79 -15.78 4.70
N THR A 133 6.92 -15.58 4.06
CA THR A 133 7.83 -14.47 4.29
C THR A 133 7.38 -13.20 3.57
N VAL A 134 8.02 -12.07 3.91
CA VAL A 134 7.85 -10.79 3.22
C VAL A 134 8.14 -10.92 1.71
N ALA A 135 9.25 -11.58 1.36
CA ALA A 135 9.65 -11.75 -0.04
C ALA A 135 8.61 -12.57 -0.83
N GLU A 136 8.12 -13.66 -0.24
CA GLU A 136 7.09 -14.48 -0.88
C GLU A 136 5.76 -13.75 -1.03
N ALA A 137 5.36 -12.95 -0.03
CA ALA A 137 4.13 -12.15 -0.10
C ALA A 137 4.18 -11.15 -1.27
N ILE A 138 5.33 -10.47 -1.44
CA ILE A 138 5.55 -9.51 -2.52
C ILE A 138 5.55 -10.24 -3.87
N GLN A 139 6.28 -11.35 -3.98
CA GLN A 139 6.40 -12.11 -5.22
C GLN A 139 5.06 -12.67 -5.69
N ARG A 140 4.22 -13.16 -4.78
CA ARG A 140 2.88 -13.71 -5.09
C ARG A 140 1.83 -12.65 -5.41
N SER A 141 2.08 -11.39 -5.09
CA SER A 141 1.10 -10.34 -5.34
C SER A 141 1.00 -10.01 -6.83
N SER A 142 -0.20 -10.01 -7.39
CA SER A 142 -0.43 -9.65 -8.78
C SER A 142 -0.08 -8.17 -9.01
N ASN A 143 0.62 -7.86 -10.11
CA ASN A 143 0.74 -6.47 -10.55
C ASN A 143 -0.58 -6.10 -11.22
N TYR A 144 -1.49 -5.43 -10.51
CA TYR A 144 -2.84 -5.15 -10.98
C TYR A 144 -2.92 -4.32 -12.28
N ALA A 145 -1.80 -3.80 -12.80
CA ALA A 145 -1.81 -2.81 -13.89
C ALA A 145 -0.93 -3.11 -15.11
N PHE A 146 -0.29 -4.29 -15.25
CA PHE A 146 0.67 -4.49 -16.36
C PHE A 146 0.42 -5.64 -17.33
N ASN A 147 -0.51 -6.55 -17.03
CA ASN A 147 -0.90 -7.58 -18.00
C ASN A 147 -2.42 -7.50 -18.20
N GLY A 148 -2.83 -7.02 -19.37
CA GLY A 148 -4.04 -7.57 -19.99
C GLY A 148 -3.81 -9.07 -20.12
N GLU A 149 -4.74 -9.86 -19.60
CA GLU A 149 -4.68 -11.32 -19.43
C GLU A 149 -3.83 -11.80 -18.24
N VAL A 150 -4.49 -12.30 -17.20
CA VAL A 150 -4.67 -13.76 -16.99
C VAL A 150 -5.43 -13.99 -15.67
N THR A 151 -6.39 -14.90 -15.76
CA THR A 151 -7.12 -15.58 -14.69
C THR A 151 -6.23 -16.09 -13.57
N SER A 152 -6.65 -15.91 -12.31
CA SER A 152 -6.29 -16.88 -11.27
C SER A 152 -7.46 -17.05 -10.32
N GLN A 153 -8.19 -18.14 -10.57
CA GLN A 153 -9.00 -18.81 -9.56
C GLN A 153 -8.13 -19.11 -8.34
N PHE A 154 -8.59 -18.67 -7.18
CA PHE A 154 -8.05 -19.14 -5.91
C PHE A 154 -8.42 -20.63 -5.75
N PRO A 155 -7.48 -21.53 -5.40
CA PRO A 155 -7.88 -22.81 -4.87
C PRO A 155 -8.52 -22.58 -3.49
N SER A 156 -9.78 -22.98 -3.36
CA SER A 156 -10.46 -23.14 -2.08
C SER A 156 -9.64 -24.06 -1.18
N GLN A 157 -9.48 -23.67 0.08
CA GLN A 157 -8.79 -24.50 1.07
C GLN A 157 -9.51 -25.84 1.24
N PRO A 158 -8.79 -26.97 1.39
CA PRO A 158 -9.42 -28.20 1.83
C PRO A 158 -9.91 -28.02 3.26
N THR A 159 -11.23 -28.15 3.45
CA THR A 159 -11.86 -28.38 4.73
C THR A 159 -11.26 -29.64 5.33
N LYS A 160 -10.57 -29.50 6.47
CA LYS A 160 -10.28 -30.65 7.32
C LYS A 160 -11.60 -31.11 7.93
N SER A 161 -12.18 -32.15 7.35
CA SER A 161 -13.22 -32.94 8.01
C SER A 161 -12.57 -33.62 9.22
N LEU A 162 -13.02 -33.26 10.42
CA LEU A 162 -12.80 -34.05 11.62
C LEU A 162 -13.84 -35.18 11.60
N ILE A 163 -13.40 -36.38 11.26
CA ILE A 163 -13.97 -37.65 11.75
C ILE A 163 -12.80 -38.61 11.94
#